data_AF-A0A968HHW5-F1
#
_entry.id   AF-A0A968HHW5-F1
#
_cell.length_a   1.000
_cell.length_b   1.000
_cell.length_c   1.000
_cell.angle_alpha   90.00
_cell.angle_beta   90.00
_cell.angle_gamma   90.00
#
_symmetry.space_group_name_H-M   'P 1'
#
loop_
_entity.id
_entity.type
_entity.pdbx_description
1 polymer ?
#
loop_
_entity_poly.entity_id
_entity_poly.type
_entity_poly.pdbx_seq_one_letter_code
_entity_poly.pdbx_strand_id
1 'polypeptide(L)'
;MQVKKISASAQLMLIGVASSSAIAWALPGWAQLDSEQPAIAQVAEPLLPTTFTPTISTTRQHHFSRPATTVKEWRAQVEAATVQVTGVSLNRTDTGLEILLQTAEGKPLQVDATKFRRESNSLIADIPNAVLALPDSQEFIADNPVADVATVQIIQQDANTIRVSVTGNNALPKSEVTLKAGELAYSLNPEANEADEETEITVTAEKEQEGYRLPNASTATKTDTPLRDIPQSIQVIPRQVIEDQQVIQIQDALRNVSGVQQTNTFGGSRDSYIIRGFDQFRGAFLRNGFREGGLSSPPVETANLERIEVLKGPASVLYGILEPAG
;
A
#
# COMPACT_ATOMS: atom_id res chain seq x y z
N MET A 1 40.44 46.75 65.68
CA MET A 1 41.90 46.51 65.78
C MET A 1 42.39 45.78 64.53
N GLN A 2 43.70 45.57 64.33
CA GLN A 2 44.29 45.26 63.01
C GLN A 2 44.41 43.76 62.66
N VAL A 3 44.12 43.45 61.39
CA VAL A 3 44.88 42.59 60.43
C VAL A 3 45.31 41.17 60.86
N LYS A 4 44.81 40.16 60.12
CA LYS A 4 45.66 39.39 59.16
C LYS A 4 44.86 38.69 58.05
N LYS A 5 45.40 38.65 56.82
CA LYS A 5 44.96 37.80 55.70
C LYS A 5 45.82 36.52 55.65
N ILE A 6 45.22 35.40 55.25
CA ILE A 6 45.86 34.30 54.49
C ILE A 6 44.87 33.87 53.40
N SER A 7 45.36 33.30 52.30
CA SER A 7 44.61 32.91 51.09
C SER A 7 44.90 31.45 50.71
N ALA A 8 43.90 30.71 50.23
CA ALA A 8 44.03 29.54 49.35
C ALA A 8 42.67 29.21 48.69
N SER A 9 42.71 28.57 47.52
CA SER A 9 41.53 28.27 46.68
C SER A 9 40.91 26.89 46.96
N ALA A 10 39.71 26.67 46.45
CA ALA A 10 38.99 25.39 46.52
C ALA A 10 39.48 24.35 45.49
N GLN A 11 39.06 23.10 45.65
CA GLN A 11 38.55 22.25 44.57
C GLN A 11 37.57 21.20 45.13
N LEU A 12 36.82 20.53 44.24
CA LEU A 12 35.63 19.71 44.56
C LEU A 12 35.96 18.29 45.08
N MET A 13 35.09 17.72 45.91
CA MET A 13 35.19 16.34 46.40
C MET A 13 34.11 15.45 45.75
N LEU A 14 34.48 14.27 45.28
CA LEU A 14 33.58 13.22 44.79
C LEU A 14 34.00 11.88 45.41
N ILE A 15 33.05 11.06 45.86
CA ILE A 15 33.34 9.77 46.52
C ILE A 15 32.85 8.62 45.62
N GLY A 16 33.77 7.73 45.25
CA GLY A 16 33.50 6.49 44.51
C GLY A 16 33.42 5.27 45.42
N VAL A 17 32.89 4.16 44.88
CA VAL A 17 32.61 2.92 45.60
C VAL A 17 33.68 1.84 45.35
N ALA A 18 33.96 1.00 46.35
CA ALA A 18 34.93 -0.11 46.31
C ALA A 18 34.26 -1.42 45.79
N SER A 19 34.95 -2.54 45.51
CA SER A 19 36.31 -2.96 45.91
C SER A 19 36.94 -4.02 44.97
N SER A 20 38.28 -4.01 44.91
CA SER A 20 39.23 -5.17 44.93
C SER A 20 38.88 -6.51 44.25
N SER A 21 39.74 -7.17 43.44
CA SER A 21 41.11 -6.93 42.88
C SER A 21 41.29 -7.90 41.66
N ALA A 22 42.43 -8.28 41.04
CA ALA A 22 43.89 -8.12 41.25
C ALA A 22 44.70 -8.43 39.95
N ILE A 23 46.06 -8.32 40.00
CA ILE A 23 47.12 -9.10 39.29
C ILE A 23 46.88 -9.45 37.79
N ALA A 24 47.49 -8.86 36.74
CA ALA A 24 48.90 -8.45 36.42
C ALA A 24 49.88 -9.62 36.17
N TRP A 25 50.88 -9.62 35.26
CA TRP A 25 51.62 -8.59 34.48
C TRP A 25 51.49 -8.86 32.94
N ALA A 26 52.35 -8.53 31.94
CA ALA A 26 53.75 -8.04 31.83
C ALA A 26 54.01 -7.21 30.53
N LEU A 27 55.28 -6.98 30.15
CA LEU A 27 55.73 -5.83 29.30
C LEU A 27 56.74 -6.21 28.14
N PRO A 28 57.70 -5.37 27.62
CA PRO A 28 57.60 -4.87 26.23
C PRO A 28 58.90 -4.78 25.35
N GLY A 29 58.77 -4.33 24.10
CA GLY A 29 59.88 -3.86 23.23
C GLY A 29 60.73 -4.97 22.59
N TRP A 30 61.68 -4.73 21.67
CA TRP A 30 62.27 -3.49 21.11
C TRP A 30 62.35 -3.57 19.57
N ALA A 31 62.86 -2.54 18.89
CA ALA A 31 63.14 -2.55 17.45
C ALA A 31 64.61 -2.15 17.16
N GLN A 32 65.18 -2.69 16.08
CA GLN A 32 66.19 -2.01 15.25
C GLN A 32 66.30 -2.69 13.87
N LEU A 33 66.67 -1.93 12.85
CA LEU A 33 66.96 -2.41 11.49
C LEU A 33 68.47 -2.59 11.32
N ASP A 34 68.92 -3.66 10.66
CA ASP A 34 70.07 -3.59 9.74
C ASP A 34 70.04 -4.76 8.72
N SER A 35 71.01 -4.73 7.81
CA SER A 35 71.10 -5.41 6.53
C SER A 35 71.67 -6.84 6.58
N GLU A 36 71.18 -7.73 5.70
CA GLU A 36 72.00 -8.43 4.67
C GLU A 36 71.16 -9.37 3.77
N GLN A 37 71.64 -9.56 2.53
CA GLN A 37 71.13 -10.44 1.46
C GLN A 37 72.33 -10.64 0.50
N PRO A 38 72.58 -11.79 -0.19
CA PRO A 38 71.64 -12.84 -0.61
C PRO A 38 72.17 -14.31 -0.45
N ALA A 39 71.40 -15.30 -0.92
CA ALA A 39 71.90 -16.40 -1.78
C ALA A 39 70.77 -17.28 -2.36
N ILE A 40 70.89 -17.65 -3.64
CA ILE A 40 69.93 -18.44 -4.42
C ILE A 40 70.07 -19.96 -4.14
N ALA A 41 68.94 -20.67 -4.04
CA ALA A 41 68.85 -22.10 -4.37
C ALA A 41 67.45 -22.46 -4.92
N GLN A 42 67.37 -22.93 -6.17
CA GLN A 42 66.18 -23.58 -6.73
C GLN A 42 66.21 -25.08 -6.43
N VAL A 43 65.04 -25.74 -6.36
CA VAL A 43 64.74 -27.04 -7.02
C VAL A 43 63.28 -27.48 -6.80
N ALA A 44 62.69 -28.12 -7.83
CA ALA A 44 61.45 -28.92 -7.86
C ALA A 44 60.09 -28.28 -7.54
N GLU A 45 59.27 -28.12 -8.58
CA GLU A 45 57.81 -28.01 -8.51
C GLU A 45 57.13 -29.40 -8.61
N PRO A 46 56.05 -29.68 -7.87
CA PRO A 46 55.14 -30.78 -8.15
C PRO A 46 53.97 -30.34 -9.05
N LEU A 47 53.63 -31.15 -10.06
CA LEU A 47 52.63 -30.83 -11.09
C LEU A 47 51.18 -30.86 -10.55
N LEU A 48 50.36 -29.89 -10.96
CA LEU A 48 48.93 -29.82 -10.65
C LEU A 48 48.10 -30.80 -11.52
N PRO A 49 47.21 -31.63 -10.95
CA PRO A 49 46.25 -32.42 -11.72
C PRO A 49 45.10 -31.56 -12.26
N THR A 50 44.49 -32.03 -13.35
CA THR A 50 43.59 -31.25 -14.23
C THR A 50 42.18 -31.04 -13.68
N THR A 51 41.52 -29.97 -14.14
CA THR A 51 40.12 -29.64 -13.81
C THR A 51 39.12 -30.64 -14.40
N PHE A 52 38.23 -31.16 -13.55
CA PHE A 52 37.02 -31.87 -13.98
C PHE A 52 35.87 -30.88 -14.20
N THR A 53 35.38 -30.76 -15.43
CA THR A 53 34.15 -30.04 -15.78
C THR A 53 32.99 -31.02 -16.01
N PRO A 54 31.99 -31.12 -15.10
CA PRO A 54 30.80 -31.92 -15.33
C PRO A 54 29.85 -31.22 -16.30
N THR A 55 29.78 -31.67 -17.55
CA THR A 55 28.80 -31.20 -18.53
C THR A 55 27.40 -31.73 -18.18
N ILE A 56 26.63 -30.96 -17.42
CA ILE A 56 25.21 -31.24 -17.16
C ILE A 56 24.39 -30.72 -18.35
N SER A 57 24.01 -31.63 -19.24
CA SER A 57 23.07 -31.35 -20.33
C SER A 57 21.66 -31.11 -19.78
N THR A 58 21.28 -29.85 -19.54
CA THR A 58 19.93 -29.48 -19.11
C THR A 58 18.93 -29.68 -20.24
N THR A 59 18.32 -30.86 -20.31
CA THR A 59 17.13 -31.10 -21.13
C THR A 59 16.02 -30.12 -20.73
N ARG A 60 15.45 -29.41 -21.71
CA ARG A 60 14.35 -28.45 -21.52
C ARG A 60 13.13 -29.16 -20.90
N GLN A 61 12.94 -29.02 -19.59
CA GLN A 61 11.74 -29.51 -18.93
C GLN A 61 10.53 -28.60 -19.21
N HIS A 62 9.33 -29.17 -19.10
CA HIS A 62 8.08 -28.52 -19.46
C HIS A 62 7.73 -27.35 -18.52
N HIS A 63 7.07 -26.33 -19.07
CA HIS A 63 6.50 -25.24 -18.29
C HIS A 63 5.25 -25.72 -17.55
N PHE A 64 5.43 -26.33 -16.38
CA PHE A 64 4.30 -26.54 -15.48
C PHE A 64 3.83 -25.18 -14.97
N SER A 65 2.61 -24.80 -15.37
CA SER A 65 1.96 -23.59 -14.87
C SER A 65 1.88 -23.68 -13.34
N ARG A 66 2.42 -22.67 -12.66
CA ARG A 66 2.52 -22.67 -11.20
C ARG A 66 1.11 -22.41 -10.65
N PRO A 67 0.56 -23.26 -9.77
CA PRO A 67 -0.74 -22.97 -9.15
C PRO A 67 -0.61 -21.69 -8.32
N ALA A 68 -1.60 -20.80 -8.42
CA ALA A 68 -1.63 -19.56 -7.65
C ALA A 68 -1.46 -19.81 -6.14
N THR A 69 -0.56 -19.06 -5.51
CA THR A 69 -0.24 -19.17 -4.08
C THR A 69 -1.07 -18.25 -3.19
N THR A 70 -1.71 -17.24 -3.78
CA THR A 70 -2.49 -16.20 -3.09
C THR A 70 -3.91 -16.15 -3.65
N VAL A 71 -4.92 -15.83 -2.84
CA VAL A 71 -6.31 -15.64 -3.31
C VAL A 71 -6.40 -14.55 -4.40
N LYS A 72 -5.56 -13.50 -4.33
CA LYS A 72 -5.43 -12.48 -5.37
C LYS A 72 -4.90 -13.04 -6.70
N GLU A 73 -3.92 -13.95 -6.65
CA GLU A 73 -3.36 -14.62 -7.82
C GLU A 73 -4.35 -15.64 -8.39
N TRP A 74 -5.08 -16.36 -7.54
CA TRP A 74 -6.09 -17.33 -7.95
C TRP A 74 -7.28 -16.62 -8.62
N ARG A 75 -7.73 -15.50 -8.05
CA ARG A 75 -8.70 -14.61 -8.71
C ARG A 75 -8.20 -14.12 -10.06
N ALA A 76 -7.00 -13.55 -10.13
CA ALA A 76 -6.42 -13.12 -11.41
C ALA A 76 -6.28 -14.27 -12.44
N GLN A 77 -5.99 -15.49 -11.98
CA GLN A 77 -5.89 -16.69 -12.82
C GLN A 77 -7.26 -17.18 -13.34
N VAL A 78 -8.35 -16.91 -12.62
CA VAL A 78 -9.74 -17.17 -13.06
C VAL A 78 -10.27 -16.00 -13.92
N GLU A 79 -9.97 -14.77 -13.55
CA GLU A 79 -10.39 -13.52 -14.20
C GLU A 79 -9.69 -13.29 -15.56
N ALA A 80 -8.54 -13.92 -15.80
CA ALA A 80 -7.81 -13.92 -17.07
C ALA A 80 -8.17 -15.10 -18.01
N ALA A 81 -9.17 -15.92 -17.69
CA ALA A 81 -9.67 -16.94 -18.60
C ALA A 81 -10.46 -16.28 -19.74
N THR A 82 -9.98 -16.44 -20.98
CA THR A 82 -10.58 -15.75 -22.13
C THR A 82 -11.94 -16.37 -22.48
N VAL A 83 -12.97 -15.52 -22.63
CA VAL A 83 -14.34 -15.95 -22.91
C VAL A 83 -14.59 -15.91 -24.41
N GLN A 84 -15.02 -17.04 -24.99
CA GLN A 84 -15.38 -17.12 -26.40
C GLN A 84 -16.78 -16.56 -26.63
N VAL A 85 -16.93 -15.60 -27.55
CA VAL A 85 -18.21 -15.10 -28.05
C VAL A 85 -18.60 -15.91 -29.27
N THR A 86 -19.52 -16.84 -29.10
CA THR A 86 -19.91 -17.85 -30.10
C THR A 86 -21.08 -17.41 -30.97
N GLY A 87 -21.74 -16.30 -30.64
CA GLY A 87 -22.83 -15.74 -31.42
C GLY A 87 -23.06 -14.26 -31.13
N VAL A 88 -23.57 -13.53 -32.12
CA VAL A 88 -24.06 -12.16 -31.99
C VAL A 88 -25.50 -12.14 -32.52
N SER A 89 -26.39 -11.48 -31.79
CA SER A 89 -27.77 -11.25 -32.22
C SER A 89 -28.15 -9.78 -32.00
N LEU A 90 -29.03 -9.26 -32.86
CA LEU A 90 -29.50 -7.88 -32.79
C LEU A 90 -31.03 -7.87 -32.61
N ASN A 91 -31.46 -7.43 -31.43
CA ASN A 91 -32.87 -7.28 -31.09
C ASN A 91 -33.28 -5.81 -31.24
N ARG A 92 -34.39 -5.55 -31.91
CA ARG A 92 -35.01 -4.20 -31.93
C ARG A 92 -35.89 -4.07 -30.69
N THR A 93 -35.70 -3.00 -29.91
CA THR A 93 -36.55 -2.64 -28.77
C THR A 93 -37.40 -1.41 -29.12
N ASP A 94 -38.44 -1.14 -28.33
CA ASP A 94 -39.26 0.06 -28.52
C ASP A 94 -38.48 1.37 -28.27
N THR A 95 -37.33 1.30 -27.56
CA THR A 95 -36.41 2.41 -27.29
C THR A 95 -35.20 2.48 -28.23
N GLY A 96 -34.89 1.40 -28.96
CA GLY A 96 -33.75 1.36 -29.88
C GLY A 96 -33.24 -0.04 -30.24
N LEU A 97 -31.97 -0.32 -29.90
CA LEU A 97 -31.22 -1.48 -30.40
C LEU A 97 -30.48 -2.22 -29.28
N GLU A 98 -30.80 -3.49 -29.09
CA GLU A 98 -30.10 -4.40 -28.20
C GLU A 98 -29.13 -5.30 -28.97
N ILE A 99 -27.87 -5.35 -28.54
CA ILE A 99 -26.78 -6.15 -29.10
C ILE A 99 -26.47 -7.29 -28.13
N LEU A 100 -26.92 -8.51 -28.42
CA LEU A 100 -26.72 -9.68 -27.57
C LEU A 100 -25.46 -10.46 -27.99
N LEU A 101 -24.45 -10.48 -27.12
CA LEU A 101 -23.26 -11.32 -27.23
C LEU A 101 -23.49 -12.65 -26.50
N GLN A 102 -23.56 -13.74 -27.26
CA GLN A 102 -23.68 -15.09 -26.72
C GLN A 102 -22.28 -15.64 -26.41
N THR A 103 -22.06 -16.06 -25.16
CA THR A 103 -20.77 -16.57 -24.70
C THR A 103 -20.78 -18.08 -24.50
N ALA A 104 -19.64 -18.72 -24.76
CA ALA A 104 -19.40 -20.10 -24.37
C ALA A 104 -19.60 -20.25 -22.85
N GLU A 105 -20.34 -21.29 -22.46
CA GLU A 105 -20.69 -21.60 -21.07
C GLU A 105 -21.53 -20.51 -20.35
N GLY A 106 -22.06 -19.51 -21.07
CA GLY A 106 -22.90 -18.44 -20.50
C GLY A 106 -22.16 -17.47 -19.57
N LYS A 107 -20.82 -17.48 -19.57
CA LYS A 107 -19.99 -16.62 -18.72
C LYS A 107 -20.20 -15.14 -19.08
N PRO A 108 -20.36 -14.23 -18.10
CA PRO A 108 -20.44 -12.80 -18.38
C PRO A 108 -19.10 -12.27 -18.93
N LEU A 109 -19.17 -11.30 -19.83
CA LEU A 109 -17.98 -10.57 -20.31
C LEU A 109 -17.62 -9.44 -19.34
N GLN A 110 -16.34 -9.13 -19.22
CA GLN A 110 -15.84 -8.02 -18.40
C GLN A 110 -15.94 -6.70 -19.17
N VAL A 111 -17.17 -6.29 -19.52
CA VAL A 111 -17.42 -5.01 -20.21
C VAL A 111 -17.23 -3.87 -19.22
N ASP A 112 -16.33 -2.95 -19.56
CA ASP A 112 -16.06 -1.74 -18.76
C ASP A 112 -16.73 -0.52 -19.41
N ALA A 113 -17.91 -0.16 -18.89
CA ALA A 113 -18.69 0.96 -19.41
C ALA A 113 -17.96 2.32 -19.31
N THR A 114 -16.97 2.46 -18.42
CA THR A 114 -16.17 3.70 -18.31
C THR A 114 -15.21 3.89 -19.48
N LYS A 115 -14.97 2.83 -20.27
CA LYS A 115 -14.11 2.84 -21.46
C LYS A 115 -14.89 2.99 -22.78
N PHE A 116 -16.21 3.20 -22.72
CA PHE A 116 -17.00 3.48 -23.92
C PHE A 116 -16.60 4.84 -24.52
N ARG A 117 -16.29 4.86 -25.82
CA ARG A 117 -15.82 6.04 -26.56
C ARG A 117 -16.85 6.47 -27.59
N ARG A 118 -16.91 7.78 -27.84
CA ARG A 118 -17.74 8.41 -28.88
C ARG A 118 -16.80 9.05 -29.91
N GLU A 119 -16.71 8.47 -31.10
CA GLU A 119 -15.78 8.90 -32.16
C GLU A 119 -16.57 9.36 -33.38
N SER A 120 -16.68 10.68 -33.54
CA SER A 120 -17.44 11.41 -34.56
C SER A 120 -18.93 11.01 -34.67
N ASN A 121 -19.21 9.84 -35.22
CA ASN A 121 -20.56 9.31 -35.44
C ASN A 121 -20.77 7.90 -34.85
N SER A 122 -19.76 7.34 -34.18
CA SER A 122 -19.74 5.96 -33.71
C SER A 122 -19.60 5.86 -32.19
N LEU A 123 -20.37 4.96 -31.58
CA LEU A 123 -20.19 4.48 -30.21
C LEU A 123 -19.25 3.27 -30.28
N ILE A 124 -18.21 3.22 -29.44
CA ILE A 124 -17.17 2.19 -29.48
C ILE A 124 -16.95 1.63 -28.07
N ALA A 125 -17.01 0.30 -27.95
CA ALA A 125 -16.70 -0.43 -26.73
C ALA A 125 -15.60 -1.47 -26.98
N ASP A 126 -14.51 -1.39 -26.23
CA ASP A 126 -13.45 -2.39 -26.21
C ASP A 126 -13.69 -3.35 -25.05
N ILE A 127 -13.93 -4.63 -25.36
CA ILE A 127 -14.25 -5.68 -24.38
C ILE A 127 -12.98 -6.54 -24.17
N PRO A 128 -12.30 -6.42 -23.03
CA PRO A 128 -11.15 -7.26 -22.69
C PRO A 128 -11.59 -8.67 -22.28
N ASN A 129 -10.63 -9.60 -22.25
CA ASN A 129 -10.84 -11.00 -21.85
C ASN A 129 -11.84 -11.76 -22.75
N ALA A 130 -11.94 -11.35 -24.03
CA ALA A 130 -12.91 -11.84 -24.99
C ALA A 130 -12.29 -12.22 -26.34
N VAL A 131 -12.78 -13.32 -26.93
CA VAL A 131 -12.38 -13.81 -28.25
C VAL A 131 -13.61 -14.13 -29.09
N LEU A 132 -13.74 -13.46 -30.24
CA LEU A 132 -14.82 -13.65 -31.20
C LEU A 132 -14.62 -14.99 -31.93
N ALA A 133 -15.58 -15.89 -31.79
CA ALA A 133 -15.52 -17.28 -32.23
C ALA A 133 -16.84 -17.68 -32.93
N LEU A 134 -17.26 -16.86 -33.90
CA LEU A 134 -18.49 -17.08 -34.67
C LEU A 134 -18.31 -18.25 -35.65
N PRO A 135 -19.36 -19.04 -35.94
CA PRO A 135 -19.25 -20.19 -36.84
C PRO A 135 -18.90 -19.82 -38.29
N ASP A 136 -19.40 -18.68 -38.77
CA ASP A 136 -19.46 -18.37 -40.21
C ASP A 136 -18.50 -17.25 -40.65
N SER A 137 -17.85 -16.52 -39.72
CA SER A 137 -16.99 -15.36 -40.02
C SER A 137 -16.05 -15.00 -38.86
N GLN A 138 -15.01 -14.20 -39.12
CA GLN A 138 -14.10 -13.67 -38.09
C GLN A 138 -14.47 -12.26 -37.58
N GLU A 139 -15.53 -11.68 -38.15
CA GLU A 139 -16.17 -10.45 -37.73
C GLU A 139 -17.69 -10.59 -37.86
N PHE A 140 -18.44 -9.69 -37.24
CA PHE A 140 -19.87 -9.52 -37.46
C PHE A 140 -20.12 -8.10 -37.98
N ILE A 141 -20.89 -7.97 -39.06
CA ILE A 141 -21.31 -6.69 -39.62
C ILE A 141 -22.83 -6.77 -39.88
N ALA A 142 -23.56 -5.73 -39.48
CA ALA A 142 -24.99 -5.59 -39.74
C ALA A 142 -25.33 -4.16 -40.11
N ASP A 143 -25.79 -3.96 -41.35
CA ASP A 143 -26.17 -2.64 -41.88
C ASP A 143 -27.65 -2.32 -41.65
N ASN A 144 -27.92 -1.04 -41.40
CA ASN A 144 -29.22 -0.44 -41.07
C ASN A 144 -30.08 -1.24 -40.06
N PRO A 145 -29.53 -1.63 -38.88
CA PRO A 145 -30.27 -2.41 -37.90
C PRO A 145 -31.44 -1.62 -37.29
N VAL A 146 -31.34 -0.30 -37.12
CA VAL A 146 -32.43 0.62 -36.76
C VAL A 146 -32.24 1.96 -37.48
N ALA A 147 -33.30 2.77 -37.63
CA ALA A 147 -33.30 3.95 -38.51
C ALA A 147 -32.21 5.00 -38.21
N ASP A 148 -31.73 5.11 -36.96
CA ASP A 148 -30.66 6.04 -36.57
C ASP A 148 -29.24 5.44 -36.76
N VAL A 149 -29.11 4.12 -36.92
CA VAL A 149 -27.83 3.38 -36.96
C VAL A 149 -27.54 2.92 -38.39
N ALA A 150 -26.40 3.37 -38.94
CA ALA A 150 -25.90 2.94 -40.25
C ALA A 150 -25.39 1.50 -40.23
N THR A 151 -24.51 1.17 -39.28
CA THR A 151 -23.83 -0.14 -39.21
C THR A 151 -23.48 -0.48 -37.76
N VAL A 152 -23.69 -1.73 -37.35
CA VAL A 152 -23.02 -2.35 -36.20
C VAL A 152 -21.91 -3.25 -36.74
N GLN A 153 -20.69 -3.09 -36.22
CA GLN A 153 -19.56 -3.97 -36.52
C GLN A 153 -18.96 -4.50 -35.21
N ILE A 154 -18.54 -5.76 -35.21
CA ILE A 154 -17.85 -6.41 -34.09
C ILE A 154 -16.66 -7.19 -34.64
N ILE A 155 -15.46 -6.79 -34.22
CA ILE A 155 -14.18 -7.32 -34.71
C ILE A 155 -13.29 -7.80 -33.56
N GLN A 156 -12.47 -8.81 -33.82
CA GLN A 156 -11.35 -9.12 -32.93
C GLN A 156 -10.27 -8.05 -33.14
N GLN A 157 -9.98 -7.25 -32.11
CA GLN A 157 -8.95 -6.20 -32.17
C GLN A 157 -7.56 -6.78 -31.86
N ASP A 158 -7.46 -7.49 -30.73
CA ASP A 158 -6.22 -8.10 -30.23
C ASP A 158 -6.46 -9.59 -29.96
N ALA A 159 -5.43 -10.34 -29.59
CA ALA A 159 -5.57 -11.76 -29.21
C ALA A 159 -6.50 -12.02 -27.99
N ASN A 160 -6.98 -10.98 -27.29
CA ASN A 160 -7.86 -11.08 -26.13
C ASN A 160 -8.84 -9.89 -25.98
N THR A 161 -9.08 -9.13 -27.06
CA THR A 161 -9.93 -7.93 -27.05
C THR A 161 -10.86 -7.94 -28.25
N ILE A 162 -12.16 -7.81 -28.00
CA ILE A 162 -13.18 -7.56 -29.03
C ILE A 162 -13.49 -6.06 -29.05
N ARG A 163 -13.61 -5.46 -30.23
CA ARG A 163 -14.19 -4.12 -30.40
C ARG A 163 -15.60 -4.24 -30.97
N VAL A 164 -16.57 -3.66 -30.26
CA VAL A 164 -17.93 -3.37 -30.77
C VAL A 164 -17.96 -1.91 -31.21
N SER A 165 -18.41 -1.64 -32.43
CA SER A 165 -18.66 -0.29 -32.94
C SER A 165 -20.08 -0.16 -33.49
N VAL A 166 -20.75 0.94 -33.16
CA VAL A 166 -22.13 1.24 -33.56
C VAL A 166 -22.16 2.64 -34.17
N THR A 167 -22.23 2.69 -35.50
CA THR A 167 -22.11 3.93 -36.28
C THR A 167 -23.50 4.45 -36.65
N GLY A 168 -23.79 5.71 -36.36
CA GLY A 168 -25.04 6.37 -36.73
C GLY A 168 -25.09 6.80 -38.21
N ASN A 169 -26.29 7.13 -38.71
CA ASN A 169 -26.50 7.49 -40.12
C ASN A 169 -25.99 8.90 -40.52
N ASN A 170 -26.16 9.91 -39.66
CA ASN A 170 -25.70 11.30 -39.90
C ASN A 170 -25.28 12.05 -38.62
N ALA A 171 -25.77 11.59 -37.47
CA ALA A 171 -25.33 11.98 -36.13
C ALA A 171 -25.08 10.69 -35.34
N LEU A 172 -24.49 10.78 -34.14
CA LEU A 172 -24.45 9.67 -33.19
C LEU A 172 -25.86 9.07 -32.98
N PRO A 173 -26.02 7.75 -32.78
CA PRO A 173 -27.31 7.12 -32.57
C PRO A 173 -28.09 7.82 -31.45
N LYS A 174 -29.34 8.23 -31.73
CA LYS A 174 -30.22 8.86 -30.73
C LYS A 174 -31.03 7.84 -29.95
N SER A 175 -31.39 6.73 -30.60
CA SER A 175 -32.02 5.58 -29.95
C SER A 175 -31.13 5.04 -28.83
N GLU A 176 -31.74 4.39 -27.84
CA GLU A 176 -31.01 3.64 -26.83
C GLU A 176 -30.25 2.49 -27.50
N VAL A 177 -28.98 2.27 -27.15
CA VAL A 177 -28.18 1.16 -27.68
C VAL A 177 -27.63 0.35 -26.51
N THR A 178 -28.13 -0.86 -26.32
CA THR A 178 -27.83 -1.68 -25.14
C THR A 178 -27.05 -2.93 -25.52
N LEU A 179 -25.81 -3.05 -25.03
CA LEU A 179 -25.00 -4.24 -25.16
C LEU A 179 -25.35 -5.24 -24.05
N LYS A 180 -25.73 -6.47 -24.38
CA LYS A 180 -25.92 -7.57 -23.43
C LYS A 180 -24.87 -8.65 -23.58
N ALA A 181 -24.34 -9.14 -22.46
CA ALA A 181 -23.32 -10.17 -22.41
C ALA A 181 -23.60 -11.15 -21.26
N GLY A 182 -24.25 -12.27 -21.58
CA GLY A 182 -24.89 -13.12 -20.56
C GLY A 182 -26.09 -12.39 -19.92
N GLU A 183 -26.16 -12.39 -18.59
CA GLU A 183 -27.22 -11.70 -17.84
C GLU A 183 -27.00 -10.18 -17.70
N LEU A 184 -25.80 -9.67 -18.03
CA LEU A 184 -25.43 -8.27 -17.84
C LEU A 184 -25.80 -7.40 -19.05
N ALA A 185 -26.31 -6.20 -18.80
CA ALA A 185 -26.72 -5.21 -19.80
C ALA A 185 -25.99 -3.87 -19.57
N TYR A 186 -25.59 -3.21 -20.64
CA TYR A 186 -24.80 -1.97 -20.62
C TYR A 186 -25.30 -1.00 -21.69
N SER A 187 -25.73 0.21 -21.33
CA SER A 187 -26.06 1.24 -22.32
C SER A 187 -24.77 1.83 -22.92
N LEU A 188 -24.68 1.81 -24.24
CA LEU A 188 -23.66 2.47 -25.05
C LEU A 188 -24.01 3.94 -25.34
N ASN A 189 -25.25 4.36 -25.06
CA ASN A 189 -25.75 5.72 -25.32
C ASN A 189 -26.29 6.38 -24.03
N PRO A 190 -25.45 7.05 -23.24
CA PRO A 190 -25.85 7.64 -21.95
C PRO A 190 -26.64 8.95 -22.06
N GLU A 191 -26.81 9.53 -23.25
CA GLU A 191 -27.52 10.82 -23.45
C GLU A 191 -29.00 10.67 -23.82
N ALA A 192 -29.55 9.44 -23.80
CA ALA A 192 -30.98 9.21 -24.07
C ALA A 192 -31.89 9.41 -22.84
N ASN A 193 -31.34 9.32 -21.61
CA ASN A 193 -32.10 9.49 -20.36
C ASN A 193 -32.14 10.96 -19.87
N GLU A 194 -32.90 11.81 -20.57
CA GLU A 194 -33.42 13.07 -19.99
C GLU A 194 -34.89 12.91 -19.54
N ALA A 195 -35.14 11.95 -18.64
CA ALA A 195 -36.45 11.76 -18.01
C ALA A 195 -36.35 11.05 -16.64
N ASP A 196 -36.41 11.83 -15.55
CA ASP A 196 -36.74 11.43 -14.18
C ASP A 196 -36.16 10.09 -13.65
N GLU A 197 -34.88 9.81 -13.90
CA GLU A 197 -34.11 9.01 -12.96
C GLU A 197 -33.74 9.89 -11.76
N GLU A 198 -34.40 9.62 -10.63
CA GLU A 198 -34.00 10.04 -9.29
C GLU A 198 -32.48 9.90 -9.18
N THR A 199 -31.77 10.96 -8.76
CA THR A 199 -30.31 10.89 -8.69
C THR A 199 -29.91 9.89 -7.61
N GLU A 200 -29.67 8.64 -8.03
CA GLU A 200 -28.66 7.80 -7.41
C GLU A 200 -27.33 8.52 -7.63
N ILE A 201 -27.10 9.50 -6.76
CA ILE A 201 -25.77 9.89 -6.35
C ILE A 201 -25.21 8.59 -5.80
N THR A 202 -24.54 7.82 -6.67
CA THR A 202 -23.54 6.85 -6.24
C THR A 202 -22.48 7.70 -5.54
N VAL A 203 -22.72 7.94 -4.26
CA VAL A 203 -21.74 8.49 -3.35
C VAL A 203 -20.70 7.39 -3.28
N THR A 204 -19.71 7.49 -4.18
CA THR A 204 -18.41 6.86 -4.03
C THR A 204 -17.72 7.56 -2.88
N ALA A 205 -18.31 7.39 -1.69
CA ALA A 205 -17.59 7.36 -0.45
C ALA A 205 -16.60 6.21 -0.63
N GLU A 206 -15.41 6.57 -1.12
CA GLU A 206 -14.17 5.98 -0.65
C GLU A 206 -14.20 6.10 0.88
N LYS A 207 -14.87 5.11 1.51
CA LYS A 207 -15.55 5.28 2.80
C LYS A 207 -14.57 5.90 3.79
N GLU A 208 -14.89 7.10 4.29
CA GLU A 208 -14.05 7.97 5.14
C GLU A 208 -13.77 7.34 6.52
N GLN A 209 -13.10 6.18 6.45
CA GLN A 209 -12.92 5.12 7.41
C GLN A 209 -13.97 5.05 8.54
N GLU A 210 -15.25 5.21 8.21
CA GLU A 210 -16.29 5.44 9.23
C GLU A 210 -16.34 4.32 10.27
N GLY A 211 -16.29 4.72 11.54
CA GLY A 211 -16.21 3.83 12.69
C GLY A 211 -14.82 3.81 13.33
N TYR A 212 -14.75 3.32 14.56
CA TYR A 212 -13.61 3.53 15.44
C TYR A 212 -12.36 2.66 15.16
N ARG A 213 -12.12 2.23 13.92
CA ARG A 213 -11.14 1.17 13.60
C ARG A 213 -10.38 1.40 12.29
N LEU A 214 -9.33 2.22 12.36
CA LEU A 214 -8.33 2.33 11.29
C LEU A 214 -7.65 0.96 11.07
N PRO A 215 -7.44 0.52 9.81
CA PRO A 215 -6.83 -0.77 9.48
C PRO A 215 -5.29 -0.74 9.46
N ASN A 216 -4.69 0.46 9.36
CA ASN A 216 -3.26 0.69 9.17
C ASN A 216 -2.72 1.69 10.22
N ALA A 217 -1.39 1.77 10.32
CA ALA A 217 -0.65 2.79 11.06
C ALA A 217 0.75 2.97 10.45
N SER A 218 1.44 4.08 10.75
CA SER A 218 2.79 4.35 10.23
C SER A 218 3.89 4.50 11.30
N THR A 219 3.53 4.70 12.57
CA THR A 219 4.51 4.97 13.64
C THR A 219 5.45 3.79 13.92
N ALA A 220 5.00 2.56 13.70
CA ALA A 220 5.81 1.36 14.00
C ALA A 220 6.84 1.00 12.92
N THR A 221 6.80 1.64 11.75
CA THR A 221 7.56 1.22 10.55
C THR A 221 8.06 2.37 9.67
N LYS A 222 7.52 3.59 9.84
CA LYS A 222 7.63 4.75 8.94
C LYS A 222 7.04 4.56 7.55
N THR A 223 6.20 3.54 7.35
CA THR A 223 5.43 3.28 6.12
C THR A 223 3.98 3.06 6.49
N ASP A 224 3.01 3.40 5.63
CA ASP A 224 1.62 3.01 5.90
C ASP A 224 1.53 1.47 5.87
N THR A 225 1.20 0.87 7.02
CA THR A 225 1.35 -0.57 7.26
C THR A 225 0.10 -1.12 7.94
N PRO A 226 -0.52 -2.20 7.45
CA PRO A 226 -1.68 -2.79 8.10
C PRO A 226 -1.35 -3.25 9.53
N LEU A 227 -2.27 -3.01 10.47
CA LEU A 227 -2.05 -3.32 11.90
C LEU A 227 -1.77 -4.80 12.19
N ARG A 228 -2.10 -5.71 11.25
CA ARG A 228 -1.81 -7.15 11.35
C ARG A 228 -0.34 -7.50 11.09
N ASP A 229 0.35 -6.66 10.31
CA ASP A 229 1.71 -6.89 9.82
C ASP A 229 2.76 -6.15 10.65
N ILE A 230 2.30 -5.28 11.58
CA ILE A 230 3.14 -4.57 12.54
C ILE A 230 3.51 -5.51 13.71
N PRO A 231 4.81 -5.79 13.97
CA PRO A 231 5.24 -6.71 15.04
C PRO A 231 5.24 -6.08 16.44
N GLN A 232 4.98 -4.78 16.56
CA GLN A 232 4.91 -4.06 17.84
C GLN A 232 3.46 -3.79 18.26
N SER A 233 3.23 -3.70 19.57
CA SER A 233 1.91 -3.34 20.08
C SER A 233 1.64 -1.84 19.83
N ILE A 234 0.71 -1.54 18.93
CA ILE A 234 0.28 -0.18 18.60
C ILE A 234 -1.23 -0.05 18.83
N GLN A 235 -1.69 1.13 19.21
CA GLN A 235 -3.12 1.49 19.25
C GLN A 235 -3.30 2.75 18.41
N VAL A 236 -4.35 2.79 17.58
CA VAL A 236 -4.74 3.99 16.85
C VAL A 236 -6.02 4.57 17.46
N ILE A 237 -6.09 5.89 17.57
CA ILE A 237 -7.28 6.66 17.92
C ILE A 237 -7.70 7.47 16.66
N PRO A 238 -8.84 7.14 16.03
CA PRO A 238 -9.40 7.88 14.89
C PRO A 238 -9.75 9.34 15.19
N ARG A 239 -9.81 10.18 14.15
CA ARG A 239 -10.44 11.52 14.19
C ARG A 239 -11.81 11.47 14.86
N GLN A 240 -12.67 10.55 14.40
CA GLN A 240 -14.04 10.40 14.88
C GLN A 240 -14.12 10.17 16.40
N VAL A 241 -13.18 9.43 17.00
CA VAL A 241 -13.16 9.20 18.46
C VAL A 241 -12.79 10.47 19.23
N ILE A 242 -11.91 11.30 18.67
CA ILE A 242 -11.54 12.60 19.27
C ILE A 242 -12.75 13.55 19.24
N GLU A 243 -13.51 13.56 18.15
CA GLU A 243 -14.67 14.43 17.95
C GLU A 243 -15.90 13.97 18.73
N ASP A 244 -16.27 12.68 18.65
CA ASP A 244 -17.41 12.10 19.39
C ASP A 244 -17.23 12.19 20.92
N GLN A 245 -15.99 12.19 21.42
CA GLN A 245 -15.66 12.39 22.84
C GLN A 245 -15.41 13.87 23.19
N GLN A 246 -15.51 14.79 22.23
CA GLN A 246 -15.24 16.23 22.36
C GLN A 246 -13.88 16.55 23.00
N VAL A 247 -12.86 15.71 22.74
CA VAL A 247 -11.56 15.79 23.40
C VAL A 247 -10.75 16.94 22.81
N ILE A 248 -10.30 17.85 23.68
CA ILE A 248 -9.48 19.03 23.32
C ILE A 248 -7.97 18.88 23.63
N GLN A 249 -7.57 17.85 24.40
CA GLN A 249 -6.18 17.63 24.85
C GLN A 249 -5.80 16.15 24.70
N ILE A 250 -4.58 15.83 24.24
CA ILE A 250 -4.16 14.44 23.97
C ILE A 250 -4.32 13.53 25.21
N GLN A 251 -3.97 14.02 26.40
CA GLN A 251 -4.10 13.27 27.66
C GLN A 251 -5.50 12.70 27.95
N ASP A 252 -6.58 13.32 27.44
CA ASP A 252 -7.94 12.80 27.59
C ASP A 252 -8.26 11.71 26.55
N ALA A 253 -7.77 11.85 25.31
CA ALA A 253 -7.91 10.80 24.28
C ALA A 253 -7.16 9.52 24.67
N LEU A 254 -6.01 9.67 25.33
CA LEU A 254 -5.19 8.57 25.84
C LEU A 254 -5.86 7.75 26.95
N ARG A 255 -6.94 8.23 27.59
CA ARG A 255 -7.66 7.49 28.66
C ARG A 255 -8.17 6.13 28.22
N ASN A 256 -8.51 5.98 26.94
CA ASN A 256 -9.03 4.75 26.36
C ASN A 256 -7.93 3.77 25.90
N VAL A 257 -6.64 4.14 26.01
CA VAL A 257 -5.53 3.33 25.50
C VAL A 257 -5.00 2.38 26.57
N SER A 258 -5.08 1.07 26.28
CA SER A 258 -4.60 0.03 27.19
C SER A 258 -3.11 0.19 27.54
N GLY A 259 -2.82 0.14 28.85
CA GLY A 259 -1.45 0.29 29.36
C GLY A 259 -0.88 1.72 29.36
N VAL A 260 -1.71 2.73 29.08
CA VAL A 260 -1.40 4.15 29.27
C VAL A 260 -2.16 4.68 30.49
N GLN A 261 -1.54 5.54 31.30
CA GLN A 261 -2.17 6.18 32.45
C GLN A 261 -1.72 7.64 32.56
N GLN A 262 -2.66 8.57 32.76
CA GLN A 262 -2.36 9.98 33.05
C GLN A 262 -1.65 10.12 34.41
N THR A 263 -0.68 11.03 34.52
CA THR A 263 0.03 11.33 35.77
C THR A 263 -0.15 12.80 36.18
N ASN A 264 0.84 13.43 36.82
CA ASN A 264 0.73 14.81 37.30
C ASN A 264 0.99 15.83 36.18
N THR A 265 -0.09 16.27 35.55
CA THR A 265 -0.16 17.29 34.49
C THR A 265 0.03 18.73 34.99
N PHE A 266 0.35 18.90 36.29
CA PHE A 266 0.61 20.19 36.93
C PHE A 266 -0.51 21.22 36.70
N GLY A 267 -1.76 20.81 36.95
CA GLY A 267 -2.94 21.64 36.73
C GLY A 267 -3.31 21.82 35.25
N GLY A 268 -2.84 20.94 34.37
CA GLY A 268 -3.03 21.04 32.92
C GLY A 268 -2.02 21.93 32.20
N SER A 269 -0.91 22.30 32.85
CA SER A 269 0.14 23.11 32.20
C SER A 269 1.06 22.30 31.27
N ARG A 270 0.93 20.97 31.25
CA ARG A 270 1.68 20.01 30.44
C ARG A 270 0.89 18.70 30.33
N ASP A 271 1.01 17.99 29.22
CA ASP A 271 0.64 16.57 29.19
C ASP A 271 1.63 15.76 30.04
N SER A 272 1.15 14.74 30.77
CA SER A 272 2.02 13.86 31.56
C SER A 272 1.35 12.49 31.75
N TYR A 273 2.06 11.43 31.39
CA TYR A 273 1.52 10.07 31.28
C TYR A 273 2.61 9.02 31.42
N ILE A 274 2.19 7.84 31.87
CA ILE A 274 2.99 6.63 31.98
C ILE A 274 2.51 5.64 30.92
N ILE A 275 3.44 5.01 30.21
CA ILE A 275 3.18 3.84 29.36
C ILE A 275 3.88 2.63 30.00
N ARG A 276 3.14 1.54 30.23
CA ARG A 276 3.67 0.27 30.79
C ARG A 276 4.53 0.41 32.06
N GLY A 277 4.29 1.44 32.87
CA GLY A 277 5.04 1.72 34.10
C GLY A 277 6.20 2.73 33.98
N PHE A 278 6.51 3.24 32.78
CA PHE A 278 7.55 4.24 32.56
C PHE A 278 6.94 5.61 32.20
N ASP A 279 7.41 6.67 32.85
CA ASP A 279 6.99 8.06 32.65
C ASP A 279 7.59 8.63 31.35
N GLN A 280 6.77 9.34 30.55
CA GLN A 280 7.15 9.92 29.25
C GLN A 280 7.70 11.35 29.35
N PHE A 281 8.46 11.60 30.42
CA PHE A 281 8.88 12.92 30.89
C PHE A 281 9.80 13.69 29.95
N ARG A 282 10.43 13.05 28.96
CA ARG A 282 11.31 13.73 27.98
C ARG A 282 10.57 14.11 26.70
N GLY A 283 9.27 13.88 26.62
CA GLY A 283 8.45 14.22 25.45
C GLY A 283 8.56 13.15 24.36
N ALA A 284 7.95 11.98 24.61
CA ALA A 284 7.79 10.93 23.60
C ALA A 284 6.82 11.32 22.46
N PHE A 285 6.25 12.53 22.48
CA PHE A 285 5.36 13.03 21.44
C PHE A 285 6.05 13.21 20.09
N LEU A 286 5.40 12.70 19.05
CA LEU A 286 5.85 12.72 17.67
C LEU A 286 4.72 13.27 16.78
N ARG A 287 4.81 14.52 16.32
CA ARG A 287 3.91 15.04 15.28
C ARG A 287 4.48 14.63 13.93
N ASN A 288 3.73 13.83 13.16
CA ASN A 288 4.12 13.34 11.84
C ASN A 288 5.52 12.66 11.83
N GLY A 289 5.87 11.97 12.92
CA GLY A 289 7.17 11.32 13.09
C GLY A 289 8.33 12.22 13.52
N PHE A 290 8.10 13.52 13.72
CA PHE A 290 9.07 14.48 14.28
C PHE A 290 8.75 14.79 15.74
N ARG A 291 9.78 14.81 16.57
CA ARG A 291 9.67 15.06 18.02
C ARG A 291 9.06 16.44 18.30
N GLU A 292 7.88 16.45 18.91
CA GLU A 292 7.17 17.67 19.29
C GLU A 292 7.36 17.96 20.77
N GLY A 293 7.90 19.14 21.06
CA GLY A 293 8.05 19.65 22.43
C GLY A 293 9.20 19.07 23.25
N GLY A 294 9.13 19.28 24.56
CA GLY A 294 10.15 18.92 25.55
C GLY A 294 9.73 19.27 26.98
N LEU A 295 10.70 19.41 27.89
CA LEU A 295 10.52 19.46 29.36
C LEU A 295 9.55 20.54 29.91
N SER A 296 9.21 21.55 29.12
CA SER A 296 8.29 22.65 29.50
C SER A 296 7.39 23.09 28.32
N SER A 297 6.99 22.17 27.46
CA SER A 297 6.05 22.46 26.37
C SER A 297 4.61 22.61 26.87
N PRO A 298 3.77 23.43 26.20
CA PRO A 298 2.33 23.44 26.44
C PRO A 298 1.72 22.07 26.10
N PRO A 299 0.52 21.75 26.62
CA PRO A 299 -0.23 20.57 26.19
C PRO A 299 -0.49 20.59 24.69
N VAL A 300 -0.58 19.41 24.08
CA VAL A 300 -0.85 19.28 22.65
C VAL A 300 -2.36 19.28 22.41
N GLU A 301 -2.81 20.29 21.67
CA GLU A 301 -4.20 20.40 21.22
C GLU A 301 -4.53 19.36 20.14
N THR A 302 -5.75 18.85 20.18
CA THR A 302 -6.28 17.83 19.25
C THR A 302 -6.95 18.40 18.01
N ALA A 303 -7.22 19.71 17.98
CA ALA A 303 -7.98 20.37 16.91
C ALA A 303 -7.38 20.13 15.51
N ASN A 304 -6.06 20.04 15.41
CA ASN A 304 -5.30 19.81 14.16
C ASN A 304 -4.73 18.39 14.02
N LEU A 305 -5.31 17.39 14.71
CA LEU A 305 -4.91 15.99 14.63
C LEU A 305 -5.93 15.15 13.85
N GLU A 306 -5.48 14.48 12.80
CA GLU A 306 -6.26 13.47 12.06
C GLU A 306 -6.41 12.18 12.86
N ARG A 307 -5.36 11.76 13.59
CA ARG A 307 -5.36 10.57 14.44
C ARG A 307 -4.23 10.64 15.47
N ILE A 308 -4.32 9.83 16.52
CA ILE A 308 -3.26 9.64 17.51
C ILE A 308 -2.82 8.17 17.46
N GLU A 309 -1.53 7.91 17.20
CA GLU A 309 -0.95 6.57 17.18
C GLU A 309 -0.08 6.36 18.44
N VAL A 310 -0.36 5.31 19.21
CA VAL A 310 0.36 4.98 20.46
C VAL A 310 1.07 3.65 20.31
N LEU A 311 2.32 3.70 19.86
CA LEU A 311 3.28 2.61 19.86
C LEU A 311 3.66 2.23 21.31
N LYS A 312 3.94 0.95 21.58
CA LYS A 312 4.23 0.45 22.94
C LYS A 312 5.40 -0.54 22.92
N GLY A 313 6.50 -0.12 23.51
CA GLY A 313 7.79 -0.82 23.60
C GLY A 313 8.90 0.00 22.95
N PRO A 314 10.17 -0.45 22.99
CA PRO A 314 11.30 0.34 22.50
C PRO A 314 11.16 0.69 21.01
N ALA A 315 11.10 1.99 20.71
CA ALA A 315 10.99 2.55 19.36
C ALA A 315 12.27 3.31 18.91
N SER A 316 13.33 3.25 19.73
CA SER A 316 14.59 3.99 19.55
C SER A 316 15.31 3.73 18.22
N VAL A 317 15.09 2.57 17.60
CA VAL A 317 15.64 2.23 16.27
C VAL A 317 15.10 3.17 15.18
N LEU A 318 13.87 3.65 15.32
CA LEU A 318 13.21 4.52 14.35
C LEU A 318 13.32 6.01 14.70
N TYR A 319 13.23 6.36 15.98
CA TYR A 319 13.14 7.77 16.42
C TYR A 319 14.30 8.25 17.30
N GLY A 320 15.34 7.43 17.49
CA GLY A 320 16.53 7.80 18.26
C GLY A 320 16.29 7.77 19.77
N ILE A 321 16.47 8.90 20.45
CA ILE A 321 16.23 8.97 21.89
C ILE A 321 14.73 8.99 22.17
N LEU A 322 14.24 7.87 22.71
CA LEU A 322 12.91 7.67 23.27
C LEU A 322 13.02 6.83 24.54
N GLU A 323 12.04 7.01 25.42
CA GLU A 323 11.75 6.20 26.58
C GLU A 323 11.48 4.72 26.20
N PRO A 324 11.78 3.74 27.06
CA PRO A 324 11.74 2.31 26.70
C PRO A 324 10.33 1.72 26.53
N ALA A 325 9.28 2.50 26.76
CA ALA A 325 7.90 2.03 26.80
C ALA A 325 7.06 2.36 25.56
N GLY A 326 7.55 3.20 24.65
CA GLY A 326 6.83 3.68 23.47
C GLY A 326 7.04 5.17 23.27
#